data_AF-A0A7A5K923-F1
#
_entry.id   AF-A0A7A5K923-F1
#
_cell.length_a   1.000
_cell.length_b   1.000
_cell.length_c   1.000
_cell.angle_alpha   90.00
_cell.angle_beta   90.00
_cell.angle_gamma   90.00
#
_symmetry.space_group_name_H-M   'P 1'
#
loop_
_entity.id
_entity.type
_entity.pdbx_description
1 polymer ?
#
loop_
_entity_poly.entity_id
_entity_poly.type
_entity_poly.pdbx_seq_one_letter_code
_entity_poly.pdbx_strand_id
1 'polypeptide(L)' 'QGRVGGRRPKLTKEQHEQIARLLQKGYDRKRLAIIYDIGLSTIYRYHPVGTVITQPEM' A
#
# COMPACT_ATOMS: atom_id res chain seq x y z
N GLN A 1 -20.69 22.48 -6.44
CA GLN A 1 -19.43 22.03 -5.80
C GLN A 1 -18.63 21.28 -6.88
N GLY A 2 -17.80 22.01 -7.62
CA GLY A 2 -17.15 21.48 -8.84
C GLY A 2 -16.13 20.38 -8.54
N ARG A 3 -15.90 19.50 -9.52
CA ARG A 3 -14.87 18.47 -9.47
C ARG A 3 -13.52 19.15 -9.27
N VAL A 4 -12.82 18.84 -8.17
CA VAL A 4 -11.42 19.24 -8.00
C VAL A 4 -10.64 18.58 -9.15
N GLY A 5 -10.32 19.37 -10.16
CA GLY A 5 -9.66 18.91 -11.38
C GLY A 5 -8.27 18.36 -11.06
N GLY A 6 -8.04 17.10 -11.43
CA GLY A 6 -6.76 16.42 -11.22
C GLY A 6 -6.78 15.01 -11.80
N ARG A 7 -5.60 14.40 -11.92
CA ARG A 7 -5.48 12.99 -12.32
C ARG A 7 -6.15 12.13 -11.25
N ARG A 8 -7.07 11.25 -11.66
CA ARG A 8 -7.69 10.29 -10.74
C ARG A 8 -6.58 9.48 -10.06
N PRO A 9 -6.54 9.40 -8.73
CA PRO A 9 -5.58 8.53 -8.05
C PRO A 9 -5.80 7.09 -8.51
N LYS A 10 -4.69 6.40 -8.83
CA LYS A 10 -4.73 5.01 -9.33
C LYS A 10 -5.19 4.03 -8.25
N LEU A 11 -4.87 4.33 -7.00
CA LEU A 11 -5.25 3.53 -5.83
C LEU A 11 -6.54 4.06 -5.20
N THR A 12 -7.49 3.16 -4.96
CA THR A 12 -8.66 3.44 -4.13
C THR A 12 -8.31 3.28 -2.64
N LYS A 13 -9.15 3.83 -1.76
CA LYS A 13 -8.98 3.69 -0.31
C LYS A 13 -8.97 2.21 0.11
N GLU A 14 -9.86 1.40 -0.47
CA GLU A 14 -9.93 -0.04 -0.21
C GLU A 14 -8.63 -0.77 -0.60
N GLN A 15 -8.01 -0.38 -1.72
CA GLN A 15 -6.72 -0.95 -2.12
C GLN A 15 -5.61 -0.60 -1.13
N HIS A 16 -5.60 0.61 -0.58
CA HIS A 16 -4.67 0.98 0.49
C HIS A 16 -4.86 0.10 1.74
N GLU A 17 -6.10 -0.15 2.14
CA GLU A 17 -6.41 -1.01 3.29
C GLU A 17 -6.01 -2.47 3.04
N GLN A 18 -6.22 -2.96 1.82
CA GLN A 18 -5.80 -4.31 1.44
C GLN A 18 -4.26 -4.45 1.44
N ILE A 19 -3.55 -3.48 0.87
CA ILE A 19 -2.08 -3.45 0.88
C ILE A 19 -1.57 -3.41 2.33
N ALA A 20 -2.16 -2.58 3.19
CA ALA A 20 -1.79 -2.52 4.61
C ALA A 20 -1.95 -3.89 5.30
N ARG A 21 -3.07 -4.58 5.06
CA ARG A 21 -3.33 -5.92 5.62
C ARG A 21 -2.34 -6.97 5.10
N LEU A 22 -2.00 -6.92 3.82
CA LEU A 22 -1.01 -7.83 3.22
C LEU A 22 0.39 -7.55 3.77
N LEU A 23 0.77 -6.28 3.96
CA LEU A 23 2.04 -5.93 4.58
C LEU A 23 2.12 -6.40 6.04
N GLN A 24 1.02 -6.31 6.81
CA GLN A 24 0.94 -6.85 8.17
C GLN A 24 1.07 -8.37 8.23
N LYS A 25 0.61 -9.07 7.19
CA LYS A 25 0.79 -10.52 7.04
C LYS A 25 2.21 -10.92 6.57
N GLY A 26 3.11 -9.95 6.36
CA GLY A 26 4.49 -10.22 5.94
C GLY A 26 4.70 -10.39 4.44
N TYR A 27 3.75 -9.97 3.59
CA TYR A 27 3.94 -10.04 2.13
C TYR A 27 5.02 -9.07 1.65
N ASP A 28 5.80 -9.50 0.66
CA ASP A 28 6.88 -8.70 0.09
C ASP A 28 6.35 -7.47 -0.69
N ARG A 29 7.02 -6.33 -0.46
CA ARG A 29 6.65 -5.03 -1.06
C ARG A 29 6.84 -5.01 -2.57
N LYS A 30 7.84 -5.72 -3.12
CA LYS A 30 8.06 -5.82 -4.58
C LYS A 30 6.94 -6.61 -5.24
N ARG A 31 6.51 -7.70 -4.60
CA ARG A 31 5.38 -8.50 -5.10
C ARG A 31 4.08 -7.69 -5.14
N LEU A 32 3.81 -6.92 -4.09
CA LEU A 32 2.63 -6.04 -4.06
C LEU A 32 2.72 -4.93 -5.12
N ALA A 33 3.91 -4.37 -5.35
CA ALA A 33 4.11 -3.36 -6.41
C ALA A 33 3.71 -3.88 -7.80
N ILE A 34 4.06 -5.13 -8.11
CA ILE A 34 3.71 -5.77 -9.38
C ILE A 34 2.20 -6.03 -9.48
N ILE A 35 1.57 -6.59 -8.43
CA ILE A 35 0.14 -6.94 -8.43
C ILE A 35 -0.75 -5.71 -8.64
N TYR A 36 -0.42 -4.60 -7.98
CA TYR A 36 -1.19 -3.36 -8.06
C TYR A 36 -0.71 -2.43 -9.18
N ASP A 37 0.32 -2.84 -9.94
CA ASP A 37 0.97 -2.05 -10.99
C ASP A 37 1.37 -0.64 -10.49
N ILE A 38 2.02 -0.59 -9.33
CA ILE A 38 2.48 0.65 -8.67
C ILE A 38 3.99 0.61 -8.42
N GLY A 39 4.59 1.80 -8.30
CA GLY A 39 5.99 1.90 -7.93
C GLY A 39 6.23 1.48 -6.47
N LEU A 40 7.40 0.90 -6.19
CA LEU A 40 7.87 0.66 -4.82
C LEU A 40 7.84 1.93 -3.96
N SER A 41 8.19 3.07 -4.56
CA SER A 41 8.15 4.38 -3.91
C SER A 41 6.74 4.76 -3.43
N THR A 42 5.69 4.35 -4.15
CA THR A 42 4.30 4.53 -3.74
C THR A 42 4.02 3.72 -2.48
N ILE A 43 4.43 2.45 -2.43
CA ILE A 43 4.23 1.61 -1.25
C ILE A 43 4.96 2.21 -0.04
N TYR A 44 6.23 2.60 -0.18
CA TYR A 44 6.97 3.20 0.94
C TYR A 44 6.41 4.54 1.39
N ARG A 45 5.87 5.35 0.47
CA ARG A 45 5.24 6.64 0.81
C ARG A 45 4.00 6.47 1.67
N TYR A 46 3.15 5.50 1.35
CA TYR A 46 1.87 5.29 2.04
C TYR A 46 1.96 4.28 3.19
N HIS A 47 2.94 3.37 3.16
CA HIS A 47 3.15 2.31 4.13
C HIS A 47 4.64 2.24 4.53
N PRO A 48 5.11 3.19 5.37
CA PRO A 48 6.51 3.26 5.78
C PRO A 48 6.94 2.03 6.60
N VAL A 49 8.22 1.69 6.49
CA VAL A 49 8.87 0.66 7.31
C VAL A 49 9.11 1.22 8.71
N GLY A 50 8.33 0.74 9.68
CA GLY A 50 8.37 1.23 11.07
C GLY A 50 7.07 0.93 11.82
N THR A 51 5.95 0.78 11.11
CA THR A 51 4.69 0.23 11.65
C THR A 51 4.59 -1.26 11.33
N VAL A 52 5.62 -2.02 11.70
CA VAL A 52 5.53 -3.48 11.68
C VAL A 52 5.47 -3.89 13.14
N ILE A 53 4.26 -4.20 13.61
CA ILE A 53 4.10 -5.01 14.81
C ILE A 53 4.63 -6.37 14.36
N THR A 54 5.87 -6.67 14.71
CA THR A 54 6.48 -7.98 14.54
C THR A 54 5.49 -8.97 15.16
N GLN A 55 4.82 -9.78 14.35
CA GLN A 55 4.26 -11.03 14.86
C GLN A 55 5.48 -11.91 15.10
N PRO A 56 5.87 -12.18 16.36
CA PRO A 56 6.82 -13.25 16.60
C PRO A 56 6.13 -14.54 16.14
N GLU A 57 6.73 -15.20 15.17
CA GLU A 57 6.42 -16.58 14.85
C GLU A 57 6.69 -17.42 16.11
N MET A 58 5.63 -17.86 16.79
CA MET A 58 5.54 -19.11 17.56
C MET A 58 4.09 -19.56 17.65
#